data_AF-A0A1L9GT90-F1
#
_entry.id   AF-A0A1L9GT90-F1
#
_cell.length_a   1.000
_cell.length_b   1.000
_cell.length_c   1.000
_cell.angle_alpha   90.00
_cell.angle_beta   90.00
_cell.angle_gamma   90.00
#
_symmetry.space_group_name_H-M   'P 1'
#
loop_
_entity.id
_entity.type
_entity.pdbx_description
1 polymer ?
#
loop_
_entity_poly.entity_id
_entity_poly.type
_entity_poly.pdbx_seq_one_letter_code
_entity_poly.pdbx_strand_id
1 'polypeptide(L)'
;MIKYCPTCNRSSEEARFIGEFCEFCVADKIKATLPKVVKVRRCRVCGSIRDSKGFTQYTDEAMADAIAQQMHAPNCKIKLKEFDEMRRIALLRIECELNEGTVRFNYEVDVRFTKEMCPSCYRKSAGYYEAIVQVRGSEHKVAGFLDSFSRFLEKGNAFVSKTAEMGNGIDMYVSDKKLVTGYFMLHKTIKPKVSYKLYGVKKGKKLYRHIYSVSL
;
A
#
# COMPACT_ATOMS: atom_id res chain seq x y z
N MET A 1 -38.35 37.29 4.22
CA MET A 1 -38.10 37.37 5.68
C MET A 1 -36.71 36.83 5.93
N ILE A 2 -35.81 37.64 6.48
CA ILE A 2 -34.42 37.26 6.73
C ILE A 2 -34.39 36.31 7.94
N LYS A 3 -33.69 35.18 7.80
CA LYS A 3 -33.45 34.24 8.90
C LYS A 3 -32.09 34.53 9.52
N TYR A 4 -31.95 34.32 10.83
CA TYR A 4 -30.68 34.45 11.54
C TYR A 4 -30.31 33.13 12.20
N CYS A 5 -29.03 32.76 12.11
CA CYS A 5 -28.55 31.52 12.69
C CYS A 5 -28.53 31.63 14.22
N PRO A 6 -29.19 30.74 14.98
CA PRO A 6 -29.27 30.82 16.44
C PRO A 6 -27.91 30.76 17.16
N THR A 7 -26.87 30.26 16.49
CA THR A 7 -25.54 30.05 17.11
C THR A 7 -24.55 31.19 16.84
N CYS A 8 -24.58 31.80 15.66
CA CYS A 8 -23.60 32.83 15.28
C CYS A 8 -24.22 34.14 14.78
N ASN A 9 -25.55 34.23 14.76
CA ASN A 9 -26.32 35.39 14.32
C ASN A 9 -26.07 35.83 12.86
N ARG A 10 -25.42 35.01 12.02
CA ARG A 10 -25.31 35.26 10.58
C ARG A 10 -26.68 35.20 9.91
N SER A 11 -26.93 36.10 8.98
CA SER A 11 -28.19 36.17 8.25
C SER A 11 -28.24 35.17 7.08
N SER A 12 -29.43 34.89 6.57
CA SER A 12 -29.64 34.10 5.35
C SER A 12 -29.11 34.75 4.07
N GLU A 13 -28.67 36.00 4.13
CA GLU A 13 -27.99 36.71 3.03
C GLU A 13 -26.47 36.49 3.07
N GLU A 14 -25.91 36.29 4.27
CA GLU A 14 -24.47 36.09 4.49
C GLU A 14 -24.03 34.63 4.36
N ALA A 15 -24.93 33.69 4.63
CA ALA A 15 -24.60 32.26 4.68
C ALA A 15 -25.78 31.40 4.23
N ARG A 16 -25.47 30.26 3.60
CA ARG A 16 -26.47 29.24 3.29
C ARG A 16 -26.91 28.53 4.58
N PHE A 17 -28.20 28.27 4.71
CA PHE A 17 -28.78 27.51 5.82
C PHE A 17 -28.98 26.05 5.45
N ILE A 18 -28.72 25.18 6.42
CA ILE A 18 -29.00 23.74 6.36
C ILE A 18 -29.88 23.47 7.58
N GLY A 19 -31.19 23.39 7.35
CA GLY A 19 -32.19 23.44 8.41
C GLY A 19 -32.26 24.79 9.10
N GLU A 20 -32.12 24.78 10.43
CA GLU A 20 -32.16 25.96 11.29
C GLU A 20 -30.81 26.66 11.47
N PHE A 21 -29.70 26.01 11.08
CA PHE A 21 -28.35 26.52 11.29
C PHE A 21 -27.69 26.92 9.96
N CYS A 22 -26.80 27.92 10.00
CA CYS A 22 -25.96 28.22 8.85
C CYS A 22 -24.89 27.14 8.64
N GLU A 23 -24.43 26.98 7.40
CA GLU A 23 -23.49 25.93 7.01
C GLU A 23 -22.16 25.95 7.79
N PHE A 24 -21.73 27.11 8.26
CA PHE A 24 -20.53 27.25 9.12
C PHE A 24 -20.74 26.61 10.50
N CYS A 25 -21.85 26.90 11.16
CA CYS A 25 -22.15 26.32 12.48
C CYS A 25 -22.39 24.81 12.38
N VAL A 26 -23.01 24.34 11.30
CA VAL A 26 -23.14 22.89 11.02
C VAL A 26 -21.76 22.27 10.81
N ALA A 27 -20.89 22.89 10.01
CA ALA A 27 -19.54 22.41 9.80
C ALA A 27 -18.76 22.34 11.11
N ASP A 28 -18.81 23.37 11.95
CA ASP A 28 -18.06 23.40 13.22
C ASP A 28 -18.56 22.34 14.21
N LYS A 29 -19.88 22.06 14.25
CA LYS A 29 -20.44 20.94 15.01
C LYS A 29 -19.88 19.60 14.53
N ILE A 30 -19.78 19.37 13.22
CA ILE A 30 -19.20 18.13 12.67
C ILE A 30 -17.70 18.06 12.95
N LYS A 31 -16.95 19.15 12.75
CA LYS A 31 -15.51 19.19 13.03
C LYS A 31 -15.18 18.82 14.48
N ALA A 32 -16.07 19.14 15.43
CA ALA A 32 -15.92 18.79 16.83
C ALA A 32 -16.04 17.29 17.10
N THR A 33 -16.72 16.52 16.25
CA THR A 33 -16.84 15.05 16.38
C THR A 33 -15.74 14.31 15.66
N LEU A 34 -15.08 14.95 14.68
CA LEU A 34 -13.98 14.34 13.93
C LEU A 34 -12.71 14.23 14.77
N PRO A 35 -11.92 13.15 14.60
CA PRO A 35 -10.66 12.99 15.30
C PRO A 35 -9.63 14.01 14.80
N LYS A 36 -8.96 14.69 15.73
CA LYS A 36 -7.83 15.58 15.43
C LYS A 36 -6.55 14.85 15.04
N VAL A 37 -6.45 13.58 15.42
CA VAL A 37 -5.28 12.73 15.17
C VAL A 37 -5.74 11.39 14.61
N VAL A 38 -5.17 10.99 13.47
CA VAL A 38 -5.41 9.68 12.84
C VAL A 38 -4.14 8.83 12.85
N LYS A 39 -4.29 7.52 13.05
CA LYS A 39 -3.16 6.58 13.05
C LYS A 39 -3.12 5.80 11.74
N VAL A 40 -2.16 6.13 10.90
CA VAL A 40 -1.93 5.42 9.64
C VAL A 40 -0.82 4.39 9.83
N ARG A 41 -1.01 3.17 9.32
CA ARG A 41 0.02 2.12 9.45
C ARG A 41 0.97 2.18 8.25
N ARG A 42 2.28 2.29 8.52
CA ARG A 42 3.34 2.39 7.50
C ARG A 42 4.37 1.30 7.71
N CYS A 43 4.76 0.64 6.63
CA CYS A 43 5.79 -0.38 6.68
C CYS A 43 7.14 0.24 7.04
N ARG A 44 7.79 -0.28 8.09
CA ARG A 44 9.12 0.21 8.53
C ARG A 44 10.27 -0.13 7.57
N VAL A 45 10.04 -1.02 6.61
CA VAL A 45 11.08 -1.51 5.67
C VAL A 45 10.95 -0.89 4.29
N CYS A 46 9.77 -0.95 3.67
CA CYS A 46 9.55 -0.41 2.31
C CYS A 46 8.69 0.85 2.26
N GLY A 47 8.20 1.34 3.40
CA GLY A 47 7.37 2.55 3.46
C GLY A 47 5.93 2.40 2.97
N SER A 48 5.50 1.22 2.52
CA SER A 48 4.13 0.95 2.06
C SER A 48 3.09 1.28 3.14
N ILE A 49 1.95 1.86 2.75
CA ILE A 49 0.86 2.24 3.66
C ILE A 49 -0.23 1.17 3.64
N ARG A 50 -0.89 0.98 4.78
CA ARG A 50 -2.08 0.14 4.88
C ARG A 50 -3.34 0.94 4.58
N ASP A 51 -3.96 0.64 3.45
CA ASP A 51 -5.28 1.11 3.02
C ASP A 51 -6.35 0.03 3.28
N SER A 52 -7.54 0.19 2.69
CA SER A 52 -8.69 -0.74 2.85
C SER A 52 -8.44 -2.10 2.23
N LYS A 53 -7.60 -2.15 1.20
CA LYS A 53 -7.27 -3.35 0.42
C LYS A 53 -6.08 -4.09 1.03
N GLY A 54 -5.26 -3.41 1.82
CA GLY A 54 -4.10 -3.98 2.51
C GLY A 54 -2.90 -3.05 2.43
N PHE A 55 -1.70 -3.61 2.40
CA PHE A 55 -0.50 -2.79 2.20
C PHE A 55 -0.28 -2.51 0.72
N THR A 56 -0.21 -1.24 0.37
CA THR A 56 0.09 -0.75 -0.98
C THR A 56 1.21 0.30 -0.94
N GLN A 57 1.80 0.59 -2.09
CA GLN A 57 2.77 1.67 -2.21
C GLN A 57 2.14 3.01 -1.84
N TYR A 58 2.95 3.96 -1.41
CA TYR A 58 2.48 5.30 -1.11
C TYR A 58 1.93 5.95 -2.39
N THR A 59 0.65 6.31 -2.36
CA THR A 59 0.02 7.23 -3.31
C THR A 59 -0.94 8.14 -2.54
N ASP A 60 -1.30 9.28 -3.11
CA ASP A 60 -2.22 10.21 -2.46
C ASP A 60 -3.60 9.57 -2.25
N GLU A 61 -4.04 8.69 -3.15
CA GLU A 61 -5.29 7.93 -3.00
C GLU A 61 -5.20 6.91 -1.86
N ALA A 62 -4.09 6.17 -1.78
CA ALA A 62 -3.88 5.20 -0.71
C ALA A 62 -3.82 5.90 0.66
N MET A 63 -3.19 7.07 0.71
CA MET A 63 -3.12 7.91 1.91
C MET A 63 -4.50 8.46 2.29
N ALA A 64 -5.26 8.97 1.31
CA ALA A 64 -6.62 9.46 1.54
C ALA A 64 -7.53 8.36 2.09
N ASP A 65 -7.47 7.14 1.52
CA ASP A 65 -8.25 5.99 1.97
C ASP A 65 -7.86 5.55 3.39
N ALA A 66 -6.55 5.50 3.67
CA ALA A 66 -6.06 5.17 5.00
C ALA A 66 -6.50 6.19 6.06
N ILE A 67 -6.51 7.49 5.73
CA ILE A 67 -7.04 8.53 6.62
C ILE A 67 -8.55 8.39 6.79
N ALA A 68 -9.30 8.21 5.70
CA ALA A 68 -10.76 8.11 5.72
C ALA A 68 -11.26 6.99 6.64
N GLN A 69 -10.58 5.84 6.66
CA GLN A 69 -10.89 4.75 7.60
C GLN A 69 -10.77 5.12 9.07
N GLN A 70 -9.88 6.05 9.41
CA GLN A 70 -9.65 6.50 10.78
C GLN A 70 -10.59 7.65 11.18
N MET A 71 -11.19 8.35 10.22
CA MET A 71 -12.06 9.51 10.47
C MET A 71 -13.46 9.12 11.00
N HIS A 72 -13.87 7.86 10.82
CA HIS A 72 -15.15 7.33 11.31
C HIS A 72 -16.38 8.18 10.91
N ALA A 73 -16.40 8.70 9.68
CA ALA A 73 -17.42 9.62 9.19
C ALA A 73 -18.29 8.96 8.09
N PRO A 74 -19.32 8.16 8.44
CA PRO A 74 -20.02 7.27 7.50
C PRO A 74 -20.80 8.00 6.40
N ASN A 75 -21.28 9.23 6.66
CA ASN A 75 -22.06 10.02 5.69
C ASN A 75 -21.21 11.13 5.03
N CYS A 76 -19.88 11.01 5.10
CA CYS A 76 -18.97 12.04 4.60
C CYS A 76 -18.03 11.48 3.55
N LYS A 77 -17.99 12.14 2.39
CA LYS A 77 -16.98 11.94 1.36
C LYS A 77 -15.74 12.74 1.76
N ILE A 78 -14.60 12.06 1.89
CA ILE A 78 -13.33 12.64 2.31
C ILE A 78 -12.37 12.60 1.12
N LYS A 79 -11.78 13.75 0.79
CA LYS A 79 -10.72 13.86 -0.22
C LYS A 79 -9.49 14.50 0.40
N LEU A 80 -8.32 13.91 0.17
CA LEU A 80 -7.04 14.54 0.53
C LEU A 80 -6.77 15.67 -0.48
N LYS A 81 -6.53 16.88 0.01
CA LYS A 81 -6.10 18.02 -0.83
C LYS A 81 -4.58 18.13 -0.84
N GLU A 82 -3.99 18.02 0.33
CA GLU A 82 -2.56 18.20 0.55
C GLU A 82 -2.12 17.40 1.77
N PHE A 83 -0.89 16.89 1.73
CA PHE A 83 -0.25 16.26 2.86
C PHE A 83 1.15 16.83 3.04
N ASP A 84 1.36 17.54 4.15
CA ASP A 84 2.68 17.99 4.57
C ASP A 84 3.36 16.83 5.31
N GLU A 85 4.29 16.12 4.65
CA GLU A 85 4.97 14.97 5.25
C GLU A 85 5.91 15.38 6.41
N MET A 86 6.45 16.60 6.40
CA MET A 86 7.34 17.08 7.47
C MET A 86 6.58 17.35 8.76
N ARG A 87 5.46 18.08 8.65
CA ARG A 87 4.58 18.38 9.80
C ARG A 87 3.63 17.23 10.12
N ARG A 88 3.45 16.31 9.17
CA ARG A 88 2.48 15.20 9.20
C ARG A 88 1.06 15.70 9.34
N ILE A 89 0.72 16.78 8.65
CA ILE A 89 -0.62 17.37 8.64
C ILE A 89 -1.26 17.09 7.28
N ALA A 90 -2.47 16.54 7.30
CA ALA A 90 -3.27 16.33 6.10
C ALA A 90 -4.40 17.36 6.04
N LEU A 91 -4.49 18.09 4.93
CA LEU A 91 -5.61 18.96 4.62
C LEU A 91 -6.66 18.17 3.85
N LEU A 92 -7.81 17.97 4.47
CA LEU A 92 -8.93 17.22 3.90
C LEU A 92 -10.01 18.17 3.39
N ARG A 93 -10.65 17.81 2.27
CA ARG A 93 -11.95 18.35 1.87
C ARG A 93 -13.01 17.32 2.24
N ILE A 94 -13.89 17.70 3.15
CA ILE A 94 -14.95 16.84 3.66
C ILE A 94 -16.30 17.36 3.14
N GLU A 95 -17.10 16.46 2.59
CA GLU A 95 -18.46 16.72 2.14
C GLU A 95 -19.40 15.73 2.83
N CYS A 96 -20.24 16.22 3.74
CA CYS A 96 -21.18 15.39 4.49
C CYS A 96 -22.60 15.59 3.97
N GLU A 97 -23.31 14.48 3.79
CA GLU A 97 -24.73 14.45 3.43
C GLU A 97 -25.55 14.38 4.73
N LEU A 98 -26.46 15.35 4.91
CA LEU A 98 -27.38 15.48 6.04
C LEU A 98 -28.81 15.43 5.51
N ASN A 99 -29.78 15.14 6.40
CA ASN A 99 -31.20 15.06 6.01
C ASN A 99 -31.71 16.35 5.34
N GLU A 100 -31.18 17.51 5.75
CA GLU A 100 -31.66 18.83 5.34
C GLU A 100 -30.70 19.52 4.34
N GLY A 101 -29.71 18.79 3.81
CA GLY A 101 -28.79 19.30 2.80
C GLY A 101 -27.38 18.75 2.90
N THR A 102 -26.44 19.32 2.15
CA THR A 102 -25.03 18.94 2.17
C THR A 102 -24.16 20.05 2.75
N VAL A 103 -23.15 19.69 3.52
CA VAL A 103 -22.17 20.64 4.07
C VAL A 103 -20.77 20.28 3.59
N ARG A 104 -20.00 21.30 3.21
CA ARG A 104 -18.63 21.15 2.70
C ARG A 104 -17.69 22.04 3.49
N PHE A 105 -16.58 21.49 3.95
CA PHE A 105 -15.55 22.24 4.67
C PHE A 105 -14.17 21.61 4.50
N ASN A 106 -13.12 22.39 4.77
CA ASN A 106 -11.77 21.84 4.92
C ASN A 106 -11.52 21.47 6.39
N TYR A 107 -10.73 20.44 6.62
CA TYR A 107 -10.34 19.98 7.95
C TYR A 107 -8.88 19.54 7.94
N GLU A 108 -8.11 20.05 8.89
CA GLU A 108 -6.72 19.63 9.11
C GLU A 108 -6.69 18.54 10.16
N VAL A 109 -5.93 17.48 9.89
CA VAL A 109 -5.76 16.36 10.80
C VAL A 109 -4.29 15.97 10.93
N ASP A 110 -3.86 15.70 12.16
CA ASP A 110 -2.53 15.18 12.44
C ASP A 110 -2.45 13.69 12.08
N VAL A 111 -1.49 13.33 11.24
CA VAL A 111 -1.23 11.95 10.86
C VAL A 111 -0.10 11.38 11.70
N ARG A 112 -0.40 10.35 12.50
CA ARG A 112 0.62 9.56 13.21
C ARG A 112 0.87 8.24 12.50
N PHE A 113 2.08 8.09 11.96
CA PHE A 113 2.51 6.82 11.40
C PHE A 113 2.86 5.82 12.51
N THR A 114 2.12 4.71 12.53
CA THR A 114 2.48 3.52 13.30
C THR A 114 3.35 2.61 12.44
N LYS A 115 4.50 2.19 12.97
CA LYS A 115 5.45 1.36 12.23
C LYS A 115 5.11 -0.11 12.42
N GLU A 116 4.75 -0.80 11.35
CA GLU A 116 4.62 -2.27 11.30
C GLU A 116 5.40 -2.84 10.11
N MET A 117 5.48 -4.16 9.94
CA MET A 117 6.04 -4.76 8.73
C MET A 117 4.90 -5.22 7.83
N CYS A 118 4.94 -4.84 6.55
CA CYS A 118 3.99 -5.37 5.58
C CYS A 118 4.24 -6.88 5.34
N PRO A 119 3.23 -7.64 4.88
CA PRO A 119 3.36 -9.07 4.64
C PRO A 119 4.52 -9.45 3.70
N SER A 120 4.81 -8.62 2.69
CA SER A 120 5.91 -8.85 1.76
C SER A 120 7.27 -8.74 2.46
N CYS A 121 7.52 -7.63 3.18
CA CYS A 121 8.76 -7.46 3.93
C CYS A 121 8.91 -8.49 5.05
N TYR A 122 7.82 -8.90 5.69
CA TYR A 122 7.83 -9.97 6.67
C TYR A 122 8.29 -11.30 6.04
N ARG A 123 7.67 -11.71 4.93
CA ARG A 123 8.07 -12.92 4.19
C ARG A 123 9.54 -12.85 3.75
N LYS A 124 9.99 -11.69 3.26
CA LYS A 124 11.40 -11.48 2.88
C LYS A 124 12.34 -11.68 4.07
N SER A 125 12.05 -11.05 5.21
CA SER A 125 12.87 -11.19 6.42
C SER A 125 12.87 -12.60 7.01
N ALA A 126 11.78 -13.35 6.83
CA ALA A 126 11.67 -14.73 7.27
C ALA A 126 12.35 -15.74 6.32
N GLY A 127 13.02 -15.27 5.26
CA GLY A 127 13.66 -16.15 4.28
C GLY A 127 12.65 -16.98 3.47
N TYR A 128 11.42 -16.49 3.30
CA TYR A 128 10.39 -17.22 2.55
C TYR A 128 10.74 -17.28 1.06
N TYR A 129 10.66 -18.49 0.49
CA TYR A 129 10.83 -18.70 -0.95
C TYR A 129 9.99 -19.88 -1.46
N GLU A 130 9.62 -19.79 -2.74
CA GLU A 130 8.90 -20.79 -3.51
C GLU A 130 9.75 -21.40 -4.61
N ALA A 131 10.80 -20.70 -5.05
CA ALA A 131 11.73 -21.18 -6.06
C ALA A 131 13.19 -20.92 -5.67
N ILE A 132 14.09 -21.78 -6.14
CA ILE A 132 15.53 -21.55 -6.16
C ILE A 132 15.96 -21.43 -7.62
N VAL A 133 16.67 -20.36 -7.97
CA VAL A 133 17.27 -20.18 -9.28
C VAL A 133 18.79 -20.27 -9.12
N GLN A 134 19.36 -21.35 -9.63
CA GLN A 134 20.77 -21.68 -9.56
C GLN A 134 21.41 -21.30 -10.88
N VAL A 135 22.14 -20.20 -10.91
CA VAL A 135 22.78 -19.68 -12.12
C VAL A 135 24.25 -20.03 -12.07
N ARG A 136 24.77 -20.60 -13.16
CA ARG A 136 26.18 -20.99 -13.33
C ARG A 136 26.69 -20.44 -14.66
N GLY A 137 27.90 -19.90 -14.68
CA GLY A 137 28.49 -19.31 -15.89
C GLY A 137 29.63 -18.35 -15.55
N SER A 138 30.14 -17.64 -16.56
CA SER A 138 31.12 -16.58 -16.34
C SER A 138 30.52 -15.42 -15.55
N GLU A 139 31.34 -14.75 -14.75
CA GLU A 139 30.92 -13.66 -13.86
C GLU A 139 30.09 -12.59 -14.58
N HIS A 140 30.57 -12.13 -15.75
CA HIS A 140 29.86 -11.15 -16.57
C HIS A 140 28.45 -11.61 -16.99
N LYS A 141 28.30 -12.88 -17.40
CA LYS A 141 26.99 -13.42 -17.80
C LYS A 141 26.05 -13.56 -16.61
N VAL A 142 26.58 -14.01 -15.47
CA VAL A 142 25.80 -14.11 -14.23
C VAL A 142 25.30 -12.74 -13.80
N ALA A 143 26.17 -11.71 -13.80
CA ALA A 143 25.79 -10.35 -13.46
C ALA A 143 24.68 -9.80 -14.37
N GLY A 144 24.80 -9.98 -15.71
CA GLY A 144 23.78 -9.56 -16.66
C GLY A 144 22.43 -10.26 -16.47
N PHE A 145 22.45 -11.56 -16.15
CA PHE A 145 21.24 -12.29 -15.78
C PHE A 145 20.61 -11.75 -14.50
N LEU A 146 21.41 -11.51 -13.46
CA LEU A 146 20.93 -11.01 -12.17
C LEU A 146 20.21 -9.67 -12.29
N ASP A 147 20.76 -8.72 -13.05
CA ASP A 147 20.14 -7.42 -13.28
C ASP A 147 18.80 -7.55 -14.02
N SER A 148 18.79 -8.26 -15.15
CA SER A 148 17.56 -8.51 -15.93
C SER A 148 16.48 -9.22 -15.11
N PHE A 149 16.88 -10.28 -14.39
CA PHE A 149 15.97 -11.08 -13.61
C PHE A 149 15.42 -10.32 -12.39
N SER A 150 16.25 -9.54 -11.70
CA SER A 150 15.80 -8.73 -10.55
C SER A 150 14.78 -7.68 -10.96
N ARG A 151 15.02 -6.96 -12.08
CA ARG A 151 14.04 -5.99 -12.63
C ARG A 151 12.72 -6.66 -13.01
N PHE A 152 12.76 -7.87 -13.56
CA PHE A 152 11.56 -8.62 -13.88
C PHE A 152 10.77 -9.00 -12.62
N LEU A 153 11.46 -9.46 -11.57
CA LEU A 153 10.81 -9.81 -10.30
C LEU A 153 10.17 -8.59 -9.63
N GLU A 154 10.85 -7.45 -9.62
CA GLU A 154 10.33 -6.20 -9.06
C GLU A 154 9.04 -5.76 -9.75
N LYS A 155 9.00 -5.78 -11.09
CA LYS A 155 7.77 -5.50 -11.87
C LYS A 155 6.63 -6.46 -11.54
N GLY A 156 6.95 -7.70 -11.19
CA GLY A 156 5.99 -8.72 -10.77
C GLY A 156 5.61 -8.69 -9.29
N ASN A 157 6.10 -7.75 -8.49
CA ASN A 157 5.96 -7.75 -7.02
C ASN A 157 6.52 -9.01 -6.32
N ALA A 158 7.53 -9.66 -6.92
CA ALA A 158 8.32 -10.71 -6.29
C ALA A 158 9.65 -10.16 -5.76
N PHE A 159 10.31 -10.95 -4.92
CA PHE A 159 11.59 -10.57 -4.32
C PHE A 159 12.50 -11.78 -4.17
N VAL A 160 13.80 -11.49 -4.11
CA VAL A 160 14.84 -12.43 -3.67
C VAL A 160 14.97 -12.30 -2.15
N SER A 161 14.72 -13.40 -1.44
CA SER A 161 14.79 -13.47 0.03
C SER A 161 16.21 -13.71 0.54
N LYS A 162 17.01 -14.44 -0.25
CA LYS A 162 18.39 -14.80 0.05
C LYS A 162 19.15 -15.03 -1.26
N THR A 163 20.41 -14.65 -1.28
CA THR A 163 21.40 -15.07 -2.27
C THR A 163 22.48 -15.89 -1.58
N ALA A 164 23.03 -16.89 -2.27
CA ALA A 164 24.17 -17.67 -1.80
C ALA A 164 25.18 -17.81 -2.94
N GLU A 165 26.38 -17.24 -2.75
CA GLU A 165 27.47 -17.36 -3.71
C GLU A 165 28.05 -18.77 -3.68
N MET A 166 28.42 -19.26 -4.86
CA MET A 166 29.03 -20.55 -5.11
C MET A 166 30.28 -20.31 -5.97
N GLY A 167 31.29 -21.17 -5.88
CA GLY A 167 32.55 -20.97 -6.61
C GLY A 167 32.42 -20.81 -8.13
N ASN A 168 31.29 -21.21 -8.73
CA ASN A 168 30.99 -21.07 -10.16
C ASN A 168 29.62 -20.42 -10.45
N GLY A 169 29.07 -19.62 -9.53
CA GLY A 169 27.83 -18.87 -9.76
C GLY A 169 27.07 -18.53 -8.48
N ILE A 170 25.74 -18.46 -8.56
CA ILE A 170 24.90 -17.98 -7.46
C ILE A 170 23.57 -18.73 -7.38
N ASP A 171 23.09 -18.93 -6.16
CA ASP A 171 21.76 -19.46 -5.87
C ASP A 171 20.85 -18.35 -5.33
N MET A 172 19.72 -18.12 -5.99
CA MET A 172 18.74 -17.10 -5.63
C MET A 172 17.46 -17.73 -5.10
N TYR A 173 17.00 -17.30 -3.92
CA TYR A 173 15.80 -17.82 -3.28
C TYR A 173 14.63 -16.85 -3.51
N VAL A 174 13.74 -17.19 -4.44
CA VAL A 174 12.72 -16.29 -5.00
C VAL A 174 11.34 -16.55 -4.38
N SER A 175 10.60 -15.48 -4.10
CA SER A 175 9.32 -15.54 -3.39
C SER A 175 8.13 -16.09 -4.19
N ASP A 176 8.18 -16.03 -5.52
CA ASP A 176 7.09 -16.48 -6.41
C ASP A 176 7.62 -17.33 -7.57
N LYS A 177 7.27 -18.61 -7.59
CA LYS A 177 7.71 -19.56 -8.61
C LYS A 177 7.02 -19.39 -9.97
N LYS A 178 5.83 -18.79 -10.02
CA LYS A 178 5.11 -18.54 -11.28
C LYS A 178 5.83 -17.45 -12.06
N LEU A 179 6.32 -16.42 -11.38
CA LEU A 179 7.11 -15.37 -12.02
C LEU A 179 8.43 -15.90 -12.56
N VAL A 180 9.14 -16.75 -11.80
CA VAL A 180 10.34 -17.43 -12.34
C VAL A 180 10.01 -18.21 -13.61
N THR A 181 8.89 -18.94 -13.62
CA THR A 181 8.43 -19.68 -14.81
C THR A 181 8.15 -18.74 -15.98
N GLY A 182 7.45 -17.63 -15.73
CA GLY A 182 7.15 -16.61 -16.74
C GLY A 182 8.41 -15.97 -17.32
N TYR A 183 9.42 -15.69 -16.51
CA TYR A 183 10.69 -15.15 -16.98
C TYR A 183 11.35 -16.04 -18.03
N PHE A 184 11.47 -17.34 -17.76
CA PHE A 184 12.07 -18.30 -18.71
C PHE A 184 11.18 -18.58 -19.93
N MET A 185 9.85 -18.43 -19.82
CA MET A 185 8.95 -18.50 -20.97
C MET A 185 9.16 -17.33 -21.94
N LEU A 186 9.45 -16.14 -21.41
CA LEU A 186 9.76 -14.95 -22.22
C LEU A 186 11.18 -15.01 -22.79
N HIS A 187 12.15 -15.52 -22.03
CA HIS A 187 13.56 -15.61 -22.43
C HIS A 187 13.90 -17.02 -22.96
N LYS A 188 13.31 -17.40 -24.09
CA LYS A 188 13.41 -18.76 -24.67
C LYS A 188 14.83 -19.23 -25.01
N THR A 189 15.79 -18.32 -25.09
CA THR A 189 17.21 -18.62 -25.30
C THR A 189 17.84 -19.31 -24.08
N ILE A 190 17.30 -19.09 -22.88
CA ILE A 190 17.77 -19.69 -21.63
C ILE A 190 16.82 -20.82 -21.25
N LYS A 191 17.27 -22.06 -21.36
CA LYS A 191 16.48 -23.26 -21.03
C LYS A 191 16.93 -23.86 -19.69
N PRO A 192 16.27 -23.54 -18.57
CA PRO A 192 16.62 -24.12 -17.28
C PRO A 192 16.26 -25.60 -17.21
N LYS A 193 17.08 -26.40 -16.50
CA LYS A 193 16.64 -27.69 -15.99
C LYS A 193 15.77 -27.45 -14.75
N VAL A 194 14.58 -28.02 -14.71
CA VAL A 194 13.60 -27.79 -13.63
C VAL A 194 13.40 -29.06 -12.81
N SER A 195 13.49 -28.94 -11.48
CA SER A 195 13.14 -30.01 -10.53
C SER A 195 12.26 -29.48 -9.40
N TYR A 196 11.71 -30.39 -8.59
CA TYR A 196 10.70 -30.07 -7.58
C TYR A 196 11.04 -30.73 -6.25
N LYS A 197 10.93 -29.97 -5.15
CA LYS A 197 11.07 -30.48 -3.79
C LYS A 197 9.76 -30.30 -3.03
N LEU A 198 9.21 -31.39 -2.49
CA LEU A 198 8.03 -31.32 -1.62
C LEU A 198 8.41 -30.53 -0.37
N TYR A 199 7.68 -29.43 -0.12
CA TYR A 199 7.87 -28.57 1.05
C TYR A 199 6.88 -28.90 2.16
N GLY A 200 5.65 -29.28 1.82
CA GLY A 200 4.63 -29.67 2.80
C GLY A 200 3.27 -29.88 2.16
N VAL A 201 2.23 -30.00 3.00
CA VAL A 201 0.83 -30.15 2.57
C VAL A 201 -0.01 -29.07 3.26
N LYS A 202 -0.82 -28.35 2.50
CA LYS A 202 -1.74 -27.32 3.02
C LYS A 202 -3.14 -27.57 2.50
N LYS A 203 -4.10 -27.79 3.41
CA LYS A 203 -5.50 -28.13 3.08
C LYS A 203 -5.59 -29.29 2.06
N GLY A 204 -4.84 -30.37 2.31
CA GLY A 204 -4.79 -31.55 1.44
C GLY A 204 -3.97 -31.38 0.14
N LYS A 205 -3.50 -30.18 -0.21
CA LYS A 205 -2.70 -29.93 -1.42
C LYS A 205 -1.21 -29.96 -1.12
N LYS A 206 -0.45 -30.76 -1.88
CA LYS A 206 1.02 -30.79 -1.82
C LYS A 206 1.59 -29.46 -2.32
N LEU A 207 2.47 -28.84 -1.53
CA LEU A 207 3.19 -27.63 -1.86
C LEU A 207 4.62 -27.99 -2.24
N TYR A 208 5.02 -27.63 -3.46
CA TYR A 208 6.37 -27.86 -3.97
C TYR A 208 7.13 -26.56 -4.14
N ARG A 209 8.41 -26.58 -3.76
CA ARG A 209 9.40 -25.59 -4.16
C ARG A 209 10.02 -26.01 -5.49
N HIS A 210 10.13 -25.08 -6.42
CA HIS A 210 10.73 -25.34 -7.73
C HIS A 210 12.23 -25.01 -7.70
N ILE A 211 13.04 -25.76 -8.41
CA ILE A 211 14.48 -25.52 -8.53
C ILE A 211 14.78 -25.39 -10.02
N TYR A 212 15.35 -24.27 -10.42
CA TYR A 212 15.74 -23.96 -11.79
C TYR A 212 17.26 -23.92 -11.86
N SER A 213 17.87 -24.84 -12.58
CA SER A 213 19.31 -24.84 -12.85
C SER A 213 19.57 -24.25 -14.22
N VAL A 214 20.31 -23.14 -14.26
CA VAL A 214 20.65 -22.37 -15.45
C VAL A 214 22.16 -22.39 -15.66
N SER A 215 22.57 -22.68 -16.89
CA SER A 215 23.98 -22.59 -17.33
C SER A 215 24.07 -21.57 -18.46
N LEU A 216 24.87 -20.52 -18.27
CA LEU A 216 25.01 -19.36 -19.16
C LEU A 216 26.33 -19.35 -19.93
#